data_AF-A0A1B8VYG7-F1
#
_entry.id   AF-A0A1B8VYG7-F1
#
_cell.length_a   1.000
_cell.length_b   1.000
_cell.length_c   1.000
_cell.angle_alpha   90.00
_cell.angle_beta   90.00
_cell.angle_gamma   90.00
#
_symmetry.space_group_name_H-M   'P 1'
#
loop_
_entity.id
_entity.type
_entity.pdbx_description
1 polymer ?
#
loop_
_entity_poly.entity_id
_entity_poly.type
_entity_poly.pdbx_seq_one_letter_code
_entity_poly.pdbx_strand_id
1 'polypeptide(L)'
;MTTRDRYMMELESMLYKIPEPQRKEWLYDYYIHFQQAVENGQSEEDAARELGDPKIIANELLLGYRVGQAETNNSFGKLSRAVFATVSLGLFNIIFILGPYLALAAVLISLWATAAALGIAGVGIVVESIWNGTFTLPQALTLGLITTSLTILLIIGLKALTASFYKMTLKYLKFNTRIVKGNNK
;
A
#
# COMPACT_ATOMS: atom_id res chain seq x y z
N MET A 1 28.79 54.43 -2.48
CA MET A 1 28.13 53.17 -2.89
C MET A 1 27.61 53.38 -4.29
N THR A 2 28.06 52.58 -5.26
CA THR A 2 27.71 52.77 -6.67
C THR A 2 26.28 52.29 -6.96
N THR A 3 25.75 52.57 -8.15
CA THR A 3 24.40 52.10 -8.53
C THR A 3 24.41 50.59 -8.75
N ARG A 4 25.48 50.06 -9.33
CA ARG A 4 25.73 48.61 -9.41
C ARG A 4 25.75 47.96 -8.03
N ASP A 5 26.49 48.51 -7.06
CA ASP A 5 26.62 47.88 -5.73
C ASP A 5 25.27 47.77 -5.02
N ARG A 6 24.39 48.79 -5.18
CA ARG A 6 23.02 48.75 -4.63
C ARG A 6 22.17 47.67 -5.30
N TYR A 7 22.22 47.59 -6.63
CA TYR A 7 21.47 46.61 -7.40
C TYR A 7 21.87 45.18 -7.02
N MET A 8 23.17 44.89 -7.00
CA MET A 8 23.69 43.56 -6.66
C MET A 8 23.34 43.16 -5.22
N MET A 9 23.44 44.09 -4.27
CA MET A 9 23.09 43.82 -2.88
C MET A 9 21.59 43.50 -2.72
N GLU A 10 20.72 44.22 -3.42
CA GLU A 10 19.28 43.96 -3.40
C GLU A 10 18.96 42.59 -4.02
N LEU A 11 19.49 42.30 -5.20
CA LEU A 11 19.32 41.01 -5.90
C LEU A 11 19.84 39.83 -5.06
N GLU A 12 21.04 39.93 -4.50
CA GLU A 12 21.63 38.89 -3.63
C GLU A 12 20.77 38.63 -2.39
N SER A 13 20.26 39.69 -1.75
CA SER A 13 19.43 39.58 -0.55
C SER A 13 18.13 38.79 -0.82
N MET A 14 17.57 38.92 -2.02
CA MET A 14 16.35 38.20 -2.41
C MET A 14 16.62 36.75 -2.81
N LEU A 15 17.82 36.47 -3.31
CA LEU A 15 18.26 35.14 -3.72
C LEU A 15 18.86 34.30 -2.58
N TYR A 16 18.76 34.73 -1.31
CA TYR A 16 19.38 34.04 -0.17
C TYR A 16 18.97 32.55 -0.02
N LYS A 17 17.78 32.18 -0.50
CA LYS A 17 17.25 30.80 -0.48
C LYS A 17 17.87 29.88 -1.54
N ILE A 18 18.62 30.44 -2.49
CA ILE A 18 19.33 29.70 -3.53
C ILE A 18 20.67 29.23 -2.97
N PRO A 19 21.09 27.98 -3.25
CA PRO A 19 22.42 27.48 -2.88
C PRO A 19 23.52 28.43 -3.35
N GLU A 20 24.51 28.66 -2.48
CA GLU A 20 25.56 29.66 -2.69
C GLU A 20 26.32 29.55 -4.02
N PRO A 21 26.66 28.33 -4.53
CA PRO A 21 27.30 28.20 -5.84
C PRO A 21 26.45 28.75 -6.99
N GLN A 22 25.17 28.40 -7.02
CA GLN A 22 24.24 28.82 -8.08
C GLN A 22 23.87 30.29 -7.94
N ARG A 23 23.72 30.79 -6.70
CA ARG A 23 23.50 32.21 -6.44
C ARG A 23 24.67 33.06 -6.95
N LYS A 24 25.90 32.61 -6.71
CA LYS A 24 27.12 33.30 -7.21
C LYS A 24 27.19 33.32 -8.72
N GLU A 25 26.86 32.21 -9.37
CA GLU A 25 26.79 32.11 -10.83
C GLU A 25 25.80 33.12 -11.40
N TRP A 26 24.56 33.15 -10.89
CA TRP A 26 23.56 34.11 -11.35
C TRP A 26 23.99 35.56 -11.12
N LEU A 27 24.50 35.89 -9.93
CA LEU A 27 24.97 37.25 -9.63
C LEU A 27 26.15 37.67 -10.52
N TYR A 28 27.01 36.73 -10.90
CA TYR A 28 28.15 36.99 -11.77
C TYR A 28 27.71 37.43 -13.16
N ASP A 29 26.67 36.81 -13.73
CA ASP A 29 26.13 37.20 -15.05
C ASP A 29 25.67 38.67 -15.07
N TYR A 30 24.97 39.10 -14.03
CA TYR A 30 24.56 40.50 -13.92
C TYR A 30 25.74 41.44 -13.66
N TYR A 31 26.73 41.01 -12.87
CA TYR A 31 27.95 41.80 -12.65
C TYR A 31 28.71 42.06 -13.96
N ILE A 32 28.86 41.03 -14.79
CA ILE A 32 29.49 41.16 -16.12
C ILE A 32 28.70 42.11 -17.01
N HIS A 33 27.37 42.07 -16.97
CA HIS A 33 26.54 43.00 -17.74
C HIS A 33 26.80 44.47 -17.33
N PHE A 34 26.90 44.76 -16.04
CA PHE A 34 27.27 46.10 -15.56
C PHE A 34 28.68 46.49 -15.99
N GLN A 35 29.64 45.56 -15.95
CA GLN A 35 31.01 45.82 -16.38
C GLN A 35 31.08 46.18 -17.88
N GLN A 36 30.40 45.40 -18.72
CA GLN A 36 30.34 45.63 -20.16
C GLN A 36 29.67 46.96 -20.52
N ALA A 37 28.61 47.35 -19.80
CA ALA A 37 27.97 48.64 -20.00
C ALA A 37 28.96 49.80 -19.77
N VAL A 38 29.73 49.74 -18.67
CA VAL A 38 30.75 50.74 -18.36
C VAL A 38 31.87 50.75 -19.41
N GLU A 39 32.33 49.59 -19.85
CA GLU A 39 33.35 49.47 -20.91
C GLU A 39 32.88 50.06 -22.25
N ASN A 40 31.59 49.96 -22.55
CA ASN A 40 30.96 50.54 -23.74
C ASN A 40 30.60 52.03 -23.59
N GLY A 41 30.94 52.67 -22.46
CA GLY A 41 30.68 54.08 -22.20
C GLY A 41 29.26 54.39 -21.72
N GLN A 42 28.47 53.38 -21.34
CA GLN A 42 27.15 53.54 -20.73
C GLN A 42 27.27 53.73 -19.20
N SER A 43 26.40 54.55 -18.61
CA SER A 43 26.37 54.75 -17.16
C SER A 43 25.78 53.53 -16.44
N GLU A 44 26.16 53.33 -15.17
CA GLU A 44 25.58 52.27 -14.35
C GLU A 44 24.07 52.47 -14.14
N GLU A 45 23.59 53.71 -14.11
CA GLU A 45 22.17 54.06 -14.00
C GLU A 45 21.37 53.64 -15.23
N ASP A 46 21.96 53.79 -16.42
CA ASP A 46 21.32 53.37 -17.67
C ASP A 46 21.35 51.84 -17.77
N ALA A 47 22.44 51.19 -17.36
CA ALA A 47 22.53 49.73 -17.29
C ALA A 47 21.51 49.13 -16.31
N ALA A 48 21.33 49.74 -15.13
CA ALA A 48 20.32 49.32 -14.17
C ALA A 48 18.88 49.52 -14.70
N ARG A 49 18.64 50.58 -15.49
CA ARG A 49 17.34 50.79 -16.15
C ARG A 49 17.07 49.77 -17.24
N GLU A 50 18.10 49.35 -17.98
CA GLU A 50 18.01 48.33 -19.02
C GLU A 50 17.75 46.94 -18.43
N LEU A 51 18.43 46.59 -17.34
CA LEU A 51 18.20 45.35 -16.59
C LEU A 51 16.81 45.31 -15.93
N GLY A 52 16.26 46.47 -15.54
CA GLY A 52 14.96 46.56 -14.88
C GLY A 52 15.01 46.31 -13.37
N ASP A 53 13.84 46.17 -12.74
CA ASP A 53 13.74 46.09 -11.27
C ASP A 53 14.36 44.77 -10.74
N PRO A 54 15.37 44.82 -9.85
CA PRO A 54 16.00 43.62 -9.29
C PRO A 54 15.00 42.71 -8.58
N LYS A 55 13.87 43.24 -8.07
CA LYS A 55 12.81 42.44 -7.44
C LYS A 55 12.07 41.57 -8.44
N ILE A 56 11.83 42.06 -9.65
CA ILE A 56 11.15 41.31 -10.70
C ILE A 56 12.05 40.16 -11.14
N ILE A 57 13.32 40.44 -11.40
CA ILE A 57 14.33 39.44 -11.76
C ILE A 57 14.47 38.37 -10.68
N ALA A 58 14.60 38.77 -9.41
CA ALA A 58 14.72 37.82 -8.32
C ALA A 58 13.51 36.88 -8.23
N ASN A 59 12.30 37.40 -8.42
CA ASN A 59 11.09 36.59 -8.43
C ASN A 59 11.05 35.60 -9.60
N GLU A 60 11.50 36.01 -10.79
CA GLU A 60 11.57 35.15 -11.97
C GLU A 60 12.57 34.00 -11.77
N LEU A 61 13.78 34.31 -11.30
CA LEU A 61 14.81 33.33 -10.97
C LEU A 61 14.34 32.34 -9.89
N LEU A 62 13.69 32.84 -8.84
CA LEU A 62 13.11 32.00 -7.78
C LEU A 62 11.97 31.12 -8.30
N LEU A 63 11.15 31.62 -9.23
CA LEU A 63 10.06 30.86 -9.84
C LEU A 63 10.63 29.72 -10.68
N GLY A 64 11.60 30.01 -11.57
CA GLY A 64 12.27 29.01 -12.38
C GLY A 64 12.95 27.92 -11.53
N TYR A 65 13.63 28.31 -10.45
CA TYR A 65 14.23 27.38 -9.50
C TYR A 65 13.21 26.46 -8.84
N ARG A 66 12.07 27.01 -8.42
CA ARG A 66 10.99 26.24 -7.77
C ARG A 66 10.35 25.26 -8.74
N VAL A 67 10.13 25.66 -9.99
CA VAL A 67 9.58 24.79 -11.04
C VAL A 67 10.55 23.65 -11.34
N GLY A 68 11.83 23.94 -11.56
CA GLY A 68 12.84 22.90 -11.79
C GLY A 68 13.02 21.95 -10.61
N GLN A 69 12.93 22.44 -9.37
CA GLN A 69 12.90 21.56 -8.20
C GLN A 69 11.63 20.72 -8.12
N ALA A 70 10.47 21.23 -8.52
CA ALA A 70 9.23 20.46 -8.55
C ALA A 70 9.28 19.35 -9.62
N GLU A 71 9.88 19.61 -10.78
CA GLU A 71 10.05 18.63 -11.86
C GLU A 71 11.03 17.51 -11.47
N THR A 72 12.17 17.86 -10.84
CA THR A 72 13.19 16.89 -10.43
C THR A 72 12.80 16.09 -9.19
N ASN A 73 11.98 16.66 -8.30
CA ASN A 73 11.50 15.98 -7.09
C ASN A 73 10.24 15.12 -7.33
N ASN A 74 9.70 15.11 -8.55
CA ASN A 74 8.64 14.21 -8.97
C ASN A 74 9.20 12.80 -9.26
N SER A 75 9.19 11.92 -8.26
CA SER A 75 8.04 11.05 -7.97
C SER A 75 8.18 9.63 -8.56
N PHE A 76 8.91 9.38 -9.66
CA PHE A 76 8.94 8.01 -10.23
C PHE A 76 9.53 6.94 -9.29
N GLY A 77 10.65 7.23 -8.61
CA GLY A 77 11.25 6.31 -7.63
C GLY A 77 10.41 6.15 -6.35
N LYS A 78 9.78 7.23 -5.87
CA LYS A 78 8.90 7.21 -4.67
C LYS A 78 7.58 6.50 -4.98
N LEU A 79 7.02 6.73 -6.17
CA LEU A 79 5.81 6.11 -6.70
C LEU A 79 6.03 4.61 -6.94
N SER A 80 7.10 4.21 -7.64
CA SER A 80 7.39 2.79 -7.86
C SER A 80 7.62 2.04 -6.54
N ARG A 81 8.32 2.64 -5.57
CA ARG A 81 8.48 2.06 -4.22
C ARG A 81 7.14 1.96 -3.49
N ALA A 82 6.26 2.96 -3.59
CA ALA A 82 4.92 2.92 -3.00
C ALA A 82 4.04 1.85 -3.67
N VAL A 83 4.04 1.78 -5.00
CA VAL A 83 3.32 0.75 -5.78
C VAL A 83 3.83 -0.64 -5.40
N PHE A 84 5.14 -0.85 -5.36
CA PHE A 84 5.72 -2.13 -4.97
C PHE A 84 5.36 -2.50 -3.53
N ALA A 85 5.37 -1.54 -2.60
CA ALA A 85 4.96 -1.78 -1.22
C ALA A 85 3.47 -2.16 -1.13
N THR A 86 2.59 -1.47 -1.84
CA THR A 86 1.15 -1.77 -1.86
C THR A 86 0.86 -3.14 -2.49
N VAL A 87 1.47 -3.45 -3.64
CA VAL A 87 1.33 -4.75 -4.30
C VAL A 87 1.89 -5.86 -3.43
N SER A 88 3.07 -5.67 -2.84
CA SER A 88 3.70 -6.65 -1.94
C SER A 88 2.83 -6.90 -0.71
N LEU A 89 2.26 -5.86 -0.11
CA LEU A 89 1.36 -6.00 1.03
C LEU A 89 0.09 -6.78 0.65
N GLY A 90 -0.47 -6.50 -0.52
CA GLY A 90 -1.63 -7.22 -1.06
C GLY A 90 -1.34 -8.71 -1.31
N LEU A 91 -0.25 -9.01 -2.02
CA LEU A 91 0.18 -10.38 -2.29
C LEU A 91 0.53 -11.14 -1.01
N PHE A 92 1.19 -10.49 -0.05
CA PHE A 92 1.49 -11.06 1.26
C PHE A 92 0.20 -11.45 1.99
N ASN A 93 -0.82 -10.59 2.00
CA ASN A 93 -2.10 -10.90 2.62
C ASN A 93 -2.83 -12.07 1.92
N ILE A 94 -2.76 -12.15 0.58
CA ILE A 94 -3.37 -13.27 -0.15
C ILE A 94 -2.68 -14.60 0.20
N ILE A 95 -1.35 -14.64 0.14
CA ILE A 95 -0.60 -15.90 0.31
C ILE A 95 -0.59 -16.34 1.77
N PHE A 96 -0.28 -15.44 2.70
CA PHE A 96 -0.03 -15.83 4.09
C PHE A 96 -1.26 -15.79 4.98
N ILE A 97 -2.31 -15.07 4.58
CA ILE A 97 -3.52 -14.94 5.39
C ILE A 97 -4.70 -15.63 4.70
N LEU A 98 -5.06 -15.22 3.48
CA LEU A 98 -6.21 -15.77 2.78
C LEU A 98 -5.99 -17.24 2.37
N GLY A 99 -4.80 -17.60 1.90
CA GLY A 99 -4.45 -18.96 1.48
C GLY A 99 -4.68 -20.00 2.59
N PRO A 100 -4.00 -19.90 3.75
CA PRO A 100 -4.23 -20.79 4.89
C PRO A 100 -5.69 -20.77 5.38
N TYR A 101 -6.34 -19.61 5.36
CA TYR A 101 -7.75 -19.50 5.74
C TYR A 101 -8.66 -20.34 4.82
N LEU A 102 -8.49 -20.22 3.50
CA LEU A 102 -9.25 -21.00 2.52
C LEU A 102 -8.93 -22.49 2.63
N ALA A 103 -7.68 -22.86 2.87
CA ALA A 103 -7.29 -24.25 3.10
C ALA A 103 -8.02 -24.83 4.33
N LEU A 104 -8.05 -24.11 5.45
CA LEU A 104 -8.79 -24.54 6.65
C LEU A 104 -10.30 -24.62 6.40
N ALA A 105 -10.87 -23.67 5.66
CA ALA A 105 -12.28 -23.70 5.28
C ALA A 105 -12.61 -24.91 4.39
N ALA A 106 -11.76 -25.22 3.40
CA ALA A 106 -11.91 -26.38 2.54
C ALA A 106 -11.84 -27.69 3.34
N VAL A 107 -10.89 -27.81 4.28
CA VAL A 107 -10.81 -28.96 5.19
C VAL A 107 -12.10 -29.10 5.99
N LEU A 108 -12.60 -28.01 6.57
CA LEU A 108 -13.85 -28.03 7.35
C LEU A 108 -15.05 -28.48 6.51
N ILE A 109 -15.17 -27.98 5.27
CA ILE A 109 -16.22 -28.38 4.32
C ILE A 109 -16.08 -29.87 3.98
N SER A 110 -14.86 -30.35 3.71
CA SER A 110 -14.62 -31.76 3.39
C SER A 110 -14.98 -32.71 4.55
N LEU A 111 -14.74 -32.29 5.79
CA LEU A 111 -15.15 -33.06 6.96
C LEU A 111 -16.67 -33.12 7.13
N TRP A 112 -17.38 -32.02 6.87
CA TRP A 112 -18.85 -32.03 6.83
C TRP A 112 -19.40 -32.92 5.72
N ALA A 113 -18.80 -32.87 4.53
CA ALA A 113 -19.16 -33.76 3.43
C ALA A 113 -18.91 -35.24 3.78
N THR A 114 -17.80 -35.52 4.47
CA THR A 114 -17.47 -36.87 4.96
C THR A 114 -18.50 -37.35 5.99
N ALA A 115 -18.89 -36.48 6.93
CA ALA A 115 -19.93 -36.81 7.90
C ALA A 115 -21.29 -37.11 7.22
N ALA A 116 -21.66 -36.32 6.23
CA ALA A 116 -22.88 -36.57 5.45
C ALA A 116 -22.80 -37.89 4.68
N ALA A 117 -21.67 -38.17 4.01
CA ALA A 117 -21.45 -39.41 3.29
C ALA A 117 -21.50 -40.64 4.22
N LEU A 118 -20.88 -40.57 5.40
CA LEU A 118 -20.93 -41.64 6.40
C LEU A 118 -22.35 -41.85 6.94
N GLY A 119 -23.11 -40.79 7.18
CA GLY A 119 -24.49 -40.88 7.61
C GLY A 119 -25.38 -41.56 6.56
N ILE A 120 -25.23 -41.16 5.29
CA ILE A 120 -25.93 -41.80 4.16
C ILE A 120 -25.51 -43.26 4.03
N ALA A 121 -24.21 -43.57 4.13
CA ALA A 121 -23.70 -44.93 4.05
C ALA A 121 -24.25 -45.82 5.16
N GLY A 122 -24.36 -45.32 6.40
CA GLY A 122 -24.90 -46.11 7.52
C GLY A 122 -26.35 -46.53 7.29
N VAL A 123 -27.19 -45.64 6.76
CA VAL A 123 -28.56 -45.99 6.35
C VAL A 123 -28.55 -46.90 5.12
N GLY A 124 -27.69 -46.60 4.14
CA GLY A 124 -27.55 -47.36 2.91
C GLY A 124 -27.23 -48.83 3.14
N ILE A 125 -26.31 -49.15 4.08
CA ILE A 125 -25.96 -50.53 4.44
C ILE A 125 -27.20 -51.33 4.87
N VAL A 126 -28.06 -50.74 5.69
CA VAL A 126 -29.27 -51.42 6.18
C VAL A 126 -30.27 -51.64 5.05
N VAL A 127 -30.52 -50.61 4.25
CA VAL A 127 -31.47 -50.68 3.12
C VAL A 127 -31.02 -51.70 2.08
N GLU A 128 -29.74 -51.65 1.71
CA GLU A 128 -29.14 -52.53 0.71
C GLU A 128 -29.15 -53.99 1.19
N SER A 129 -28.86 -54.23 2.47
CA SER A 129 -28.93 -55.57 3.05
C SER A 129 -30.34 -56.14 3.09
N ILE A 130 -31.38 -55.32 3.28
CA ILE A 130 -32.78 -55.76 3.23
C ILE A 130 -33.20 -56.14 1.82
N TRP A 131 -32.74 -55.40 0.80
CA TRP A 131 -33.18 -55.59 -0.57
C TRP A 131 -32.41 -56.68 -1.32
N ASN A 132 -31.08 -56.69 -1.16
CA ASN A 132 -30.18 -57.56 -1.92
C ASN A 132 -29.62 -58.72 -1.09
N GLY A 133 -29.79 -58.71 0.23
CA GLY A 133 -29.29 -59.77 1.11
C GLY A 133 -27.77 -59.77 1.30
N THR A 134 -27.08 -58.66 1.04
CA THR A 134 -25.61 -58.53 1.11
C THR A 134 -25.05 -58.87 2.49
N PHE A 135 -25.77 -58.51 3.56
CA PHE A 135 -25.48 -58.95 4.93
C PHE A 135 -26.74 -59.54 5.57
N THR A 136 -26.56 -60.42 6.56
CA THR A 136 -27.69 -60.86 7.39
C THR A 136 -28.25 -59.68 8.18
N LEU A 137 -29.54 -59.70 8.51
CA LEU A 137 -30.21 -58.60 9.20
C LEU A 137 -29.50 -58.16 10.52
N PRO A 138 -29.04 -59.08 11.40
CA PRO A 138 -28.29 -58.68 12.59
C PRO A 138 -26.95 -58.00 12.29
N GLN A 139 -26.23 -58.47 11.26
CA GLN A 139 -24.97 -57.87 10.81
C GLN A 139 -25.19 -56.47 10.24
N ALA A 140 -26.19 -56.31 9.36
CA ALA A 140 -26.54 -55.04 8.75
C ALA A 140 -26.92 -53.99 9.80
N LEU A 141 -27.74 -54.36 10.78
CA LEU A 141 -28.13 -53.47 11.88
C LEU A 141 -26.95 -53.07 12.76
N THR A 142 -26.04 -54.00 13.04
CA THR A 142 -24.84 -53.71 13.85
C THR A 142 -23.90 -52.75 13.10
N LEU A 143 -23.65 -52.98 11.81
CA LEU A 143 -22.85 -52.09 10.97
C LEU A 143 -23.49 -50.71 10.81
N GLY A 144 -24.82 -50.66 10.60
CA GLY A 144 -25.60 -49.42 10.54
C GLY A 144 -25.52 -48.62 11.85
N LEU A 145 -25.63 -49.28 13.00
CA LEU A 145 -25.49 -48.63 14.31
C LEU A 145 -24.08 -48.09 14.53
N ILE A 146 -23.03 -48.85 14.20
CA ILE A 146 -21.63 -48.41 14.35
C ILE A 146 -21.36 -47.16 13.50
N THR A 147 -21.71 -47.22 12.22
CA THR A 147 -21.50 -46.12 11.26
C THR A 147 -22.32 -44.87 11.62
N THR A 148 -23.57 -45.05 12.05
CA THR A 148 -24.43 -43.94 12.52
C THR A 148 -23.87 -43.32 13.81
N SER A 149 -23.44 -44.15 14.77
CA SER A 149 -22.86 -43.67 16.02
C SER A 149 -21.57 -42.88 15.78
N LEU A 150 -20.70 -43.38 14.88
CA LEU A 150 -19.49 -42.68 14.47
C LEU A 150 -19.81 -41.35 13.78
N THR A 151 -20.84 -41.32 12.94
CA THR A 151 -21.31 -40.10 12.27
C THR A 151 -21.79 -39.07 13.27
N ILE A 152 -22.58 -39.46 14.28
CA ILE A 152 -23.06 -38.55 15.34
C ILE A 152 -21.88 -37.96 16.12
N LEU A 153 -20.90 -38.80 16.50
CA LEU A 153 -19.71 -38.35 17.20
C LEU A 153 -18.90 -37.36 16.36
N LEU A 154 -18.73 -37.64 15.06
CA LEU A 154 -18.06 -36.75 14.12
C LEU A 154 -18.80 -35.41 14.00
N ILE A 155 -20.13 -35.40 13.90
CA ILE A 155 -20.94 -34.18 13.84
C ILE A 155 -20.76 -33.32 15.11
N ILE A 156 -20.73 -33.94 16.29
CA ILE A 156 -20.50 -33.22 17.55
C ILE A 156 -19.12 -32.55 17.52
N GLY A 157 -18.08 -33.28 17.13
CA GLY A 157 -16.73 -32.74 16.95
C GLY A 157 -16.69 -31.59 15.93
N LEU A 158 -17.39 -31.74 14.80
CA LEU A 158 -17.44 -30.73 13.75
C LEU A 158 -18.17 -29.46 14.16
N LYS A 159 -19.22 -29.55 14.99
CA LYS A 159 -19.87 -28.37 15.56
C LYS A 159 -18.89 -27.56 16.41
N ALA A 160 -18.11 -28.23 17.27
CA ALA A 160 -17.10 -27.56 18.08
C ALA A 160 -15.99 -26.94 17.21
N LEU A 161 -15.51 -27.66 16.20
CA LEU A 161 -14.49 -27.16 15.27
C LEU A 161 -14.98 -25.95 14.47
N THR A 162 -16.22 -26.01 13.96
CA THR A 162 -16.87 -24.91 13.23
C THR A 162 -17.03 -23.68 14.11
N ALA A 163 -17.45 -23.86 15.37
CA ALA A 163 -17.55 -22.77 16.33
C ALA A 163 -16.17 -22.13 16.64
N SER A 164 -15.12 -22.94 16.75
CA SER A 164 -13.74 -22.45 16.92
C SER A 164 -13.29 -21.65 15.70
N PHE A 165 -13.51 -22.16 14.49
CA PHE A 165 -13.18 -21.49 13.22
C PHE A 165 -13.91 -20.15 13.09
N TYR A 166 -15.21 -20.10 13.45
CA TYR A 166 -15.98 -18.86 13.47
C TYR A 166 -15.42 -17.84 14.47
N LYS A 167 -15.09 -18.27 15.70
CA LYS A 167 -14.47 -17.39 16.71
C LYS A 167 -13.12 -16.84 16.24
N MET A 168 -12.29 -17.68 15.62
CA MET A 168 -11.01 -17.27 15.03
C MET A 168 -11.22 -16.22 13.94
N THR A 169 -12.18 -16.44 13.04
CA THR A 169 -12.55 -15.51 11.97
C THR A 169 -13.00 -14.17 12.56
N LEU A 170 -13.90 -14.17 13.55
CA LEU A 170 -14.35 -12.95 14.21
C LEU A 170 -13.20 -12.21 14.92
N LYS A 171 -12.30 -12.94 15.59
CA LYS A 171 -11.12 -12.35 16.25
C LYS A 171 -10.22 -11.65 15.22
N TYR A 172 -9.98 -12.30 14.08
CA TYR A 172 -9.23 -11.71 12.98
C TYR A 172 -9.90 -10.45 12.41
N LEU A 173 -11.21 -10.50 12.12
CA LEU A 173 -11.94 -9.34 11.61
C LEU A 173 -11.94 -8.17 12.60
N LYS A 174 -12.13 -8.44 13.89
CA LYS A 174 -12.04 -7.43 14.95
C LYS A 174 -10.64 -6.83 15.07
N PHE A 175 -9.60 -7.65 14.95
CA PHE A 175 -8.22 -7.18 14.95
C PHE A 175 -7.92 -6.28 13.75
N ASN A 176 -8.31 -6.70 12.54
CA ASN A 176 -8.09 -5.93 11.32
C ASN A 176 -8.84 -4.58 11.35
N THR A 177 -10.12 -4.60 11.74
CA THR A 177 -10.92 -3.37 11.87
C THR A 177 -10.39 -2.43 12.96
N ARG A 178 -9.84 -2.97 14.07
CA ARG A 178 -9.19 -2.16 15.10
C ARG A 178 -7.91 -1.49 14.61
N ILE A 179 -7.11 -2.14 13.77
CA ILE A 179 -5.92 -1.52 13.17
C ILE A 179 -6.34 -0.39 12.23
N VAL A 180 -7.31 -0.64 11.35
CA VAL A 180 -7.77 0.37 10.38
C VAL A 180 -8.43 1.57 11.06
N LYS A 181 -9.21 1.36 12.12
CA LYS A 181 -9.86 2.45 12.89
C LYS A 181 -8.98 3.04 14.01
N GLY A 182 -7.87 2.39 14.34
CA GLY A 182 -7.04 2.69 15.52
C GLY A 182 -6.06 3.86 15.35
N ASN A 183 -5.99 4.48 14.18
CA ASN A 183 -5.12 5.63 13.91
C ASN A 183 -5.80 7.00 14.09
N ASN A 184 -7.00 7.05 14.68
CA ASN A 184 -7.63 8.31 15.10
C ASN A 184 -7.43 8.55 16.61
N LYS A 185 -6.18 8.64 17.06
CA LYS A 185 -5.75 9.38 18.26
C LYS A 185 -4.29 9.79 18.11
#